data_AF-A0A8T3LMI8-F1
#
_entry.id   AF-A0A8T3LMI8-F1
#
_cell.length_a   1.000
_cell.length_b   1.000
_cell.length_c   1.000
_cell.angle_alpha   90.00
_cell.angle_beta   90.00
_cell.angle_gamma   90.00
#
_symmetry.space_group_name_H-M   'P 1'
#
loop_
_entity.id
_entity.type
_entity.pdbx_description
1 polymer ?
#
loop_
_entity_poly.entity_id
_entity_poly.type
_entity_poly.pdbx_seq_one_letter_code
_entity_poly.pdbx_strand_id
1 'polypeptide(L)'
;MTIPVNAPHGDGPATGFSAAELLLAGAGSCSIWDIVEIMGKSRRELTGLEVQVVGEQATDPPWPYQRLTLRFTIRGRGITQSVAERAVALSVERYCSVLATVRETASIETEVVVEVDATPPVTPDLGAAVDDDEPPASDAGAIRGGH
;
A
#
# COMPACT_ATOMS: atom_id res chain seq x y z
N MET A 1 -1.18 -17.90 10.71
CA MET A 1 0.13 -17.45 10.21
C MET A 1 1.06 -17.35 11.41
N THR A 2 2.24 -17.94 11.35
CA THR A 2 3.25 -17.86 12.43
C THR A 2 4.46 -17.14 11.87
N ILE A 3 4.93 -16.09 12.56
CA ILE A 3 6.13 -15.34 12.19
C ILE A 3 7.23 -15.78 13.16
N PRO A 4 8.28 -16.49 12.72
CA PRO A 4 9.42 -16.80 13.58
C PRO A 4 10.17 -15.49 13.89
N VAL A 5 10.30 -15.17 15.17
CA VAL A 5 11.09 -14.03 15.67
C VAL A 5 12.31 -14.61 16.38
N ASN A 6 13.45 -14.58 15.69
CA ASN A 6 14.74 -15.08 16.15
C ASN A 6 15.69 -13.90 16.36
N ALA A 7 16.06 -13.63 17.61
CA ALA A 7 17.18 -12.72 17.88
C ALA A 7 18.51 -13.45 17.65
N PRO A 8 19.55 -12.78 17.11
CA PRO A 8 20.90 -13.32 17.12
C PRO A 8 21.31 -13.51 18.58
N HIS A 9 21.35 -14.76 19.04
CA HIS A 9 21.95 -15.12 20.31
C HIS A 9 23.30 -15.77 19.99
N GLY A 10 24.39 -14.99 20.10
CA GLY A 10 25.77 -15.43 19.87
C GLY A 10 26.46 -14.77 18.68
N ASP A 11 27.64 -15.28 18.33
CA ASP A 11 28.58 -14.69 17.36
C ASP A 11 28.20 -14.94 15.87
N GLY A 12 26.98 -15.43 15.62
CA GLY A 12 26.49 -15.77 14.29
C GLY A 12 25.88 -14.57 13.55
N PRO A 13 25.80 -14.60 12.21
CA PRO A 13 25.11 -13.57 11.44
C PRO A 13 23.63 -13.49 11.83
N ALA A 14 23.07 -12.28 11.85
CA ALA A 14 21.65 -12.07 12.12
C ALA A 14 20.81 -12.84 11.09
N THR A 15 19.95 -13.76 11.58
CA THR A 15 19.13 -14.65 10.74
C THR A 15 17.66 -14.22 10.67
N GLY A 16 17.33 -13.03 11.17
CA GLY A 16 15.97 -12.50 11.22
C GLY A 16 15.92 -11.05 11.71
N PHE A 17 14.72 -10.48 11.77
CA PHE A 17 14.50 -9.14 12.30
C PHE A 17 14.69 -9.13 13.82
N SER A 18 15.44 -8.16 14.32
CA SER A 18 15.43 -7.78 15.73
C SER A 18 14.05 -7.25 16.14
N ALA A 19 13.75 -7.29 17.44
CA ALA A 19 12.51 -6.69 17.97
C ALA A 19 12.41 -5.19 17.65
N ALA A 20 13.55 -4.49 17.64
CA ALA A 20 13.64 -3.09 17.27
C ALA A 20 13.25 -2.86 15.81
N GLU A 21 13.76 -3.66 14.87
CA GLU A 21 13.40 -3.58 13.45
C GLU A 21 11.94 -3.95 13.20
N LEU A 22 11.42 -4.98 13.88
CA LEU A 22 10.00 -5.36 13.78
C LEU A 22 9.07 -4.22 14.20
N LEU A 23 9.45 -3.44 15.22
CA LEU A 23 8.67 -2.28 15.63
C LEU A 23 8.64 -1.20 14.54
N LEU A 24 9.78 -0.90 13.91
CA LEU A 24 9.85 0.07 12.79
C LEU A 24 9.07 -0.42 11.58
N ALA A 25 9.19 -1.70 11.23
CA ALA A 25 8.40 -2.32 10.17
C ALA A 25 6.89 -2.26 10.47
N GLY A 26 6.51 -2.50 11.72
CA GLY A 26 5.13 -2.33 12.21
C GLY A 26 4.63 -0.89 12.06
N ALA A 27 5.45 0.10 12.42
CA ALA A 27 5.11 1.52 12.29
C ALA A 27 4.92 1.93 10.83
N GLY A 28 5.83 1.52 9.94
CA GLY A 28 5.74 1.79 8.51
C GLY A 28 4.52 1.12 7.87
N SER A 29 4.31 -0.18 8.13
CA SER A 29 3.20 -0.93 7.55
C SER A 29 1.83 -0.45 8.03
N CYS A 30 1.70 -0.12 9.31
CA CYS A 30 0.51 0.52 9.89
C CYS A 30 0.18 1.83 9.16
N SER A 31 1.18 2.69 8.92
CA SER A 31 0.95 3.95 8.24
C SER A 31 0.62 3.78 6.75
N ILE A 32 1.28 2.84 6.05
CA ILE A 32 0.95 2.50 4.66
C ILE A 32 -0.51 2.10 4.53
N TRP A 33 -1.00 1.22 5.41
CA TRP A 33 -2.38 0.75 5.37
C TRP A 33 -3.38 1.92 5.42
N ASP A 34 -3.19 2.85 6.35
CA ASP A 34 -4.05 4.02 6.47
C ASP A 34 -4.00 4.91 5.23
N ILE A 35 -2.82 5.13 4.66
CA ILE A 35 -2.66 5.97 3.46
C ILE A 35 -3.39 5.35 2.27
N VAL A 36 -3.27 4.04 2.06
CA VAL A 36 -4.02 3.31 1.01
C VAL A 36 -5.52 3.52 1.20
N GLU A 37 -6.02 3.34 2.42
CA GLU A 37 -7.43 3.54 2.76
C GLU A 37 -7.92 4.98 2.53
N ILE A 38 -7.13 5.98 2.93
CA ILE A 38 -7.44 7.40 2.75
C ILE A 38 -7.47 7.76 1.26
N MET A 39 -6.45 7.33 0.51
CA MET A 39 -6.35 7.63 -0.92
C MET A 39 -7.45 6.94 -1.73
N GLY A 40 -7.76 5.68 -1.41
CA GLY A 40 -8.86 4.93 -2.01
C GLY A 40 -10.21 5.62 -1.82
N LYS A 41 -10.51 6.11 -0.60
CA LYS A 41 -11.74 6.88 -0.32
C LYS A 41 -11.81 8.19 -1.11
N SER A 42 -10.68 8.81 -1.40
CA SER A 42 -10.59 10.02 -2.23
C SER A 42 -10.55 9.76 -3.75
N ARG A 43 -10.73 8.50 -4.19
CA ARG A 43 -10.73 8.05 -5.59
C ARG A 43 -9.45 8.42 -6.36
N ARG A 44 -8.30 8.40 -5.68
CA ARG A 44 -6.99 8.60 -6.31
C ARG A 44 -6.46 7.27 -6.81
N GLU A 45 -5.85 7.26 -7.99
CA GLU A 45 -5.19 6.08 -8.53
C GLU A 45 -3.78 5.97 -7.95
N LEU A 46 -3.66 5.21 -6.87
CA LEU A 46 -2.40 4.80 -6.29
C LEU A 46 -1.86 3.57 -7.03
N THR A 47 -0.63 3.65 -7.53
CA THR A 47 0.04 2.56 -8.27
C THR A 47 1.24 2.01 -7.50
N GLY A 48 1.77 2.77 -6.55
CA GLY A 48 2.84 2.34 -5.67
C GLY A 48 2.89 3.17 -4.40
N LEU A 49 3.22 2.53 -3.29
CA LEU A 49 3.44 3.20 -2.02
C LEU A 49 4.52 2.44 -1.24
N GLU A 50 5.60 3.15 -0.92
CA GLU A 50 6.72 2.63 -0.16
C GLU A 50 7.01 3.57 1.01
N VAL A 51 7.48 2.99 2.11
CA VAL A 51 7.98 3.76 3.25
C VAL A 51 9.34 3.22 3.69
N GLN A 52 10.30 4.13 3.81
CA GLN A 52 11.54 3.86 4.51
C GLN A 52 11.43 4.43 5.92
N VAL A 53 11.64 3.59 6.94
CA VAL A 53 11.59 4.02 8.34
C VAL A 53 13.00 3.97 8.92
N VAL A 54 13.47 5.11 9.40
CA VAL A 54 14.74 5.23 10.13
C VAL A 54 14.42 5.49 11.58
N GLY A 55 14.93 4.64 12.48
CA GLY A 55 14.76 4.79 13.92
C GLY A 55 16.09 5.04 14.63
N GLU A 56 16.11 6.03 15.52
CA GLU A 56 17.24 6.33 16.39
C GLU A 56 16.87 5.99 17.83
N GLN A 57 17.64 5.09 18.45
CA GLN A 57 17.48 4.72 19.87
C GLN A 57 18.41 5.54 20.75
N ALA A 58 18.05 5.68 22.03
CA ALA A 58 18.95 6.24 23.04
C ALA A 58 20.27 5.47 23.11
N THR A 59 21.31 6.11 23.66
CA THR A 59 22.61 5.47 23.90
C THR A 59 22.61 4.52 25.09
N ASP A 60 21.77 4.80 26.09
CA ASP A 60 21.76 4.11 27.37
C ASP A 60 20.49 3.25 27.54
N PRO A 61 20.58 2.13 28.30
CA PRO A 61 19.42 1.32 28.62
C PRO A 61 18.29 2.16 29.27
N PRO A 62 17.02 1.95 28.91
CA PRO A 62 16.51 0.82 28.11
C PRO A 62 16.48 1.03 26.58
N TRP A 63 17.28 1.94 26.02
CA TRP A 63 17.37 2.23 24.57
C TRP A 63 16.02 2.50 23.88
N PRO A 64 15.14 3.34 24.44
CA PRO A 64 13.90 3.71 23.74
C PRO A 64 14.23 4.42 22.43
N TYR A 65 13.34 4.31 21.45
CA TYR A 65 13.39 5.17 20.28
C TYR A 65 13.17 6.63 20.70
N GLN A 66 14.04 7.52 20.24
CA GLN A 66 13.94 8.97 20.47
C GLN A 66 13.48 9.71 19.21
N ARG A 67 13.74 9.16 18.03
CA ARG A 67 13.32 9.74 16.75
C ARG A 67 13.04 8.66 15.72
N LEU A 68 11.94 8.84 15.01
CA LEU A 68 11.58 8.09 13.82
C LEU A 68 11.47 9.06 12.64
N THR A 69 12.11 8.74 11.53
CA THR A 69 11.95 9.43 10.25
C THR A 69 11.27 8.48 9.26
N LEU A 70 10.10 8.86 8.75
CA LEU A 70 9.34 8.08 7.77
C LEU A 70 9.40 8.79 6.42
N ARG A 71 10.03 8.15 5.44
CA ARG A 71 10.14 8.66 4.08
C ARG A 71 9.19 7.91 3.17
N PHE A 72 8.13 8.58 2.76
CA PHE A 72 7.12 8.03 1.88
C PHE A 72 7.44 8.34 0.42
N THR A 73 7.43 7.30 -0.41
CA THR A 73 7.43 7.46 -1.87
C THR A 73 6.07 6.99 -2.37
N ILE A 74 5.30 7.93 -2.92
CA ILE A 74 3.92 7.71 -3.37
C ILE A 74 3.88 7.83 -4.89
N ARG A 75 3.39 6.79 -5.56
CA ARG A 75 3.28 6.72 -7.02
C ARG A 75 1.82 6.63 -7.44
N GLY A 76 1.45 7.37 -8.48
CA GLY A 76 0.10 7.28 -9.01
C GLY A 76 -0.30 8.37 -10.00
N ARG A 77 -1.55 8.27 -10.48
CA ARG A 77 -2.11 9.18 -11.47
C ARG A 77 -2.94 10.28 -10.80
N GLY A 78 -2.66 11.53 -11.16
CA GLY A 78 -3.38 12.69 -10.62
C GLY A 78 -3.23 12.89 -9.11
N ILE A 79 -2.14 12.36 -8.53
CA ILE A 79 -1.73 12.60 -7.15
C ILE A 79 -0.87 13.85 -7.13
N THR A 80 -1.31 14.87 -6.39
CA THR A 80 -0.51 16.07 -6.12
C THR A 80 0.24 15.91 -4.82
N GLN A 81 1.37 16.63 -4.68
CA GLN A 81 2.13 16.71 -3.44
C GLN A 81 1.24 17.01 -2.22
N SER A 82 0.34 17.98 -2.34
CA SER A 82 -0.57 18.37 -1.26
C SER A 82 -1.55 17.28 -0.83
N VAL A 83 -2.02 16.46 -1.77
CA VAL A 83 -2.90 15.32 -1.46
C VAL A 83 -2.13 14.21 -0.76
N ALA A 84 -0.91 13.94 -1.23
CA ALA A 84 -0.01 12.96 -0.62
C ALA A 84 0.35 13.35 0.82
N GLU A 85 0.82 14.59 1.03
CA GLU A 85 1.14 15.13 2.35
C GLU A 85 -0.04 15.09 3.30
N ARG A 86 -1.24 15.44 2.82
CA ARG A 86 -2.45 15.36 3.65
C ARG A 86 -2.78 13.93 4.07
N ALA A 87 -2.64 12.95 3.17
CA ALA A 87 -2.90 11.55 3.50
C ALA A 87 -1.89 11.02 4.54
N VAL A 88 -0.61 11.34 4.36
CA VAL A 88 0.46 11.00 5.31
C VAL A 88 0.21 11.66 6.67
N ALA A 89 -0.09 12.96 6.71
CA ALA A 89 -0.38 13.67 7.95
C ALA A 89 -1.55 13.05 8.71
N LEU A 90 -2.64 12.72 8.01
CA LEU A 90 -3.79 12.04 8.64
C LEU A 90 -3.43 10.67 9.21
N SER A 91 -2.68 9.86 8.47
CA SER A 91 -2.21 8.56 8.98
C SER A 91 -1.35 8.72 10.22
N VAL A 92 -0.32 9.57 10.14
CA VAL A 92 0.68 9.75 11.20
C VAL A 92 0.05 10.36 12.44
N GLU A 93 -0.80 11.38 12.31
CA GLU A 93 -1.34 12.14 13.43
C GLU A 93 -2.61 11.56 14.05
N ARG A 94 -3.43 10.82 13.28
CA ARG A 94 -4.76 10.40 13.75
C ARG A 94 -5.04 8.90 13.72
N TYR A 95 -4.50 8.17 12.76
CA TYR A 95 -5.01 6.81 12.49
C TYR A 95 -4.04 5.69 12.89
N CYS A 96 -2.73 5.85 12.65
CA CYS A 96 -1.82 4.73 12.86
C CYS A 96 -1.57 4.48 14.36
N SER A 97 -2.14 3.38 14.85
CA SER A 97 -2.05 2.94 16.25
C SER A 97 -0.61 2.64 16.70
N VAL A 98 0.24 2.13 15.80
CA VAL A 98 1.64 1.83 16.11
C VAL A 98 2.43 3.12 16.31
N LEU A 99 2.24 4.12 15.44
CA LEU A 99 2.87 5.43 15.60
C LEU A 99 2.36 6.15 16.85
N ALA A 100 1.07 6.03 17.17
CA ALA A 100 0.51 6.55 18.42
C ALA A 100 1.19 5.95 19.67
N THR A 101 1.57 4.66 19.62
CA THR A 101 2.23 3.95 20.73
C THR A 101 3.65 4.47 20.98
N VAL A 102 4.41 4.82 19.93
CA VAL A 102 5.82 5.24 20.08
C VAL A 102 5.98 6.76 20.26
N ARG A 103 4.95 7.54 19.92
CA ARG A 103 4.96 9.01 19.92
C ARG A 103 5.20 9.65 21.30
N GLU A 104 4.93 8.93 22.40
CA GLU A 104 5.24 9.42 23.76
C GLU A 104 6.73 9.48 24.03
N THR A 105 7.52 8.63 23.36
CA THR A 105 8.96 8.50 23.58
C THR A 105 9.81 9.01 22.43
N ALA A 106 9.25 9.08 21.22
CA ALA A 106 9.97 9.44 20.00
C ALA A 106 9.32 10.62 19.25
N SER A 107 10.14 11.55 18.77
CA SER A 107 9.71 12.51 17.76
C SER A 107 9.50 11.79 16.42
N ILE A 108 8.44 12.15 15.69
CA ILE A 108 8.12 11.54 14.39
C ILE A 108 8.22 12.61 13.33
N GLU A 109 9.12 12.40 12.37
CA GLU A 109 9.35 13.26 11.22
C GLU A 109 8.93 12.51 9.94
N THR A 110 8.41 13.26 8.96
CA THR A 110 7.94 12.70 7.70
C THR A 110 8.53 13.44 6.51
N GLU A 111 8.93 12.68 5.50
CA GLU A 111 9.31 13.18 4.19
C GLU A 111 8.39 12.53 3.16
N VAL A 112 7.89 13.31 2.19
CA VAL A 112 6.94 12.82 1.18
C VAL A 112 7.44 13.18 -0.21
N VAL A 113 7.66 12.15 -1.03
CA VAL A 113 7.99 12.26 -2.44
C VAL A 113 6.84 11.69 -3.25
N VAL A 114 6.39 12.45 -4.25
CA VAL A 114 5.40 11.99 -5.23
C VAL A 114 6.08 11.74 -6.57
N GLU A 115 5.95 10.51 -7.06
CA GLU A 115 6.34 10.15 -8.43
C GLU A 115 5.09 10.01 -9.28
N VAL A 116 4.99 10.81 -10.34
CA VAL A 116 3.83 10.80 -11.22
C VAL A 116 4.06 9.78 -12.32
N ASP A 117 3.19 8.77 -12.39
CA ASP A 117 3.19 7.88 -13.55
C ASP A 117 2.75 8.66 -14.78
N ALA A 118 3.44 8.43 -15.90
CA ALA A 118 2.96 8.93 -17.18
C ALA A 118 1.55 8.35 -17.43
N THR A 119 0.57 9.21 -17.73
CA THR A 119 -0.76 8.77 -18.17
C THR A 119 -0.59 7.93 -19.44
N PRO A 120 -0.93 6.64 -19.48
CA PRO A 120 -1.00 5.93 -20.74
C PRO A 120 -2.02 6.63 -21.64
N PRO A 121 -1.80 6.76 -22.96
CA PRO A 121 -2.76 7.39 -23.84
C PRO A 121 -4.12 6.71 -23.65
N VAL A 122 -5.14 7.50 -23.36
CA VAL A 122 -6.53 7.03 -23.40
C VAL A 122 -6.78 6.66 -24.85
N THR A 123 -6.66 5.38 -25.18
CA THR A 123 -7.23 4.86 -26.41
C THR A 123 -8.75 4.89 -26.22
N PRO A 124 -9.51 5.64 -27.04
CA PRO A 124 -10.96 5.53 -27.02
C PRO A 124 -11.31 4.07 -27.28
N ASP A 125 -12.10 3.48 -26.39
CA ASP A 125 -12.67 2.15 -26.53
C ASP A 125 -13.40 2.04 -27.87
N LEU A 126 -12.74 1.43 -28.84
CA LEU A 126 -13.32 1.01 -30.11
C LEU A 126 -13.64 -0.48 -29.96
N GLY A 127 -14.78 -0.80 -29.34
CA GLY A 127 -15.10 -2.18 -29.02
C GLY A 127 -16.52 -2.49 -28.52
N ALA A 128 -17.49 -1.57 -28.61
CA ALA A 128 -18.90 -1.92 -28.46
C ALA A 128 -19.45 -2.47 -29.79
N ALA A 129 -19.12 -3.71 -30.10
CA ALA A 129 -19.83 -4.55 -31.06
C ALA A 129 -19.49 -6.02 -30.76
N VAL A 130 -20.16 -6.58 -29.76
CA VAL A 130 -20.37 -8.03 -29.67
C VAL A 130 -21.81 -8.22 -30.10
N ASP A 131 -22.02 -8.54 -31.37
CA ASP A 131 -23.30 -9.02 -31.87
C ASP A 131 -23.61 -10.37 -31.18
N ASP A 132 -24.77 -10.43 -30.52
CA ASP A 132 -25.37 -11.64 -29.96
C ASP A 132 -25.68 -12.64 -31.10
N ASP A 133 -24.81 -13.65 -31.30
CA ASP A 133 -25.11 -14.80 -32.17
C ASP A 133 -25.82 -15.89 -31.32
N GLU A 134 -27.14 -15.74 -31.21
CA GLU A 134 -28.06 -16.75 -30.73
C GLU A 134 -28.06 -17.96 -31.69
N PRO A 135 -27.77 -19.20 -31.25
CA PRO A 135 -27.75 -20.35 -32.15
C PRO A 135 -29.19 -20.71 -32.57
N PRO A 136 -29.47 -20.96 -33.86
CA PRO A 136 -30.83 -21.24 -34.30
C PRO A 136 -31.32 -22.61 -33.81
N ALA A 137 -32.54 -22.60 -33.29
CA ALA A 137 -33.35 -23.77 -33.00
C ALA A 137 -33.44 -24.70 -34.23
N SER A 138 -33.15 -25.98 -34.04
CA SER A 138 -33.40 -27.02 -35.04
C SER A 138 -34.89 -27.28 -35.15
N ASP A 139 -35.53 -26.71 -36.17
CA ASP A 139 -36.88 -27.09 -36.57
C ASP A 139 -36.81 -28.21 -37.61
N ALA A 140 -37.17 -29.43 -37.18
CA ALA A 140 -37.33 -30.59 -38.03
C ALA A 140 -38.69 -30.50 -38.76
N GLY A 141 -38.71 -29.73 -39.85
CA GLY A 141 -39.87 -29.57 -40.72
C GLY A 141 -39.91 -30.59 -41.87
N ALA A 142 -40.82 -31.54 -41.75
CA ALA A 142 -41.63 -32.17 -42.80
C ALA A 142 -41.18 -32.07 -44.28
N ILE A 143 -40.86 -33.23 -44.87
CA ILE A 143 -40.97 -33.44 -46.32
C ILE A 143 -42.41 -33.84 -46.65
N ARG A 144 -43.05 -33.03 -47.51
CA ARG A 144 -44.37 -33.25 -48.11
C ARG A 144 -44.37 -34.46 -49.06
N GLY A 145 -45.47 -35.23 -49.07
CA GLY A 145 -45.59 -36.55 -49.70
C GLY A 145 -46.13 -36.61 -51.14
N GLY A 146 -46.50 -37.85 -51.54
CA GLY A 146 -47.57 -38.14 -52.51
C GLY A 146 -47.22 -38.88 -53.80
N HIS A 147 -47.24 -40.22 -53.78
CA HIS A 147 -48.02 -41.08 -54.70
C HIS A 147 -48.03 -42.53 -54.19
#